data_AF-A0A661LSB4-F1
#
_entry.id   AF-A0A661LSB4-F1
#
_cell.length_a   1.000
_cell.length_b   1.000
_cell.length_c   1.000
_cell.angle_alpha   90.00
_cell.angle_beta   90.00
_cell.angle_gamma   90.00
#
_symmetry.space_group_name_H-M   'P 1'
#
loop_
_entity.id
_entity.type
_entity.pdbx_description
1 polymer ?
#
loop_
_entity_poly.entity_id
_entity_poly.type
_entity_poly.pdbx_seq_one_letter_code
_entity_poly.pdbx_strand_id
1 'polypeptide(L)'
;DYLDFIYNADLLIADGQYTEEEYPSKVGWGHSSIHLLLEIAYQAQVKQLAIFHHDPQHSDKFLDELWMKSRSEFHSDYKKMDVFWAREGLTLAI
;
A
#
# COMPACT_ATOMS: atom_id res chain seq x y z
N ASP A 1 -1.67 -19.36 1.16
CA ASP A 1 -2.97 -18.85 1.65
C ASP A 1 -3.25 -17.40 1.26
N TYR A 2 -2.66 -16.37 1.89
CA TYR A 2 -2.96 -14.97 1.50
C TYR A 2 -2.27 -14.54 0.19
N LEU A 3 -0.96 -14.81 0.03
CA LEU A 3 -0.24 -14.51 -1.21
C LEU A 3 -0.87 -15.18 -2.43
N ASP A 4 -1.33 -16.42 -2.29
CA ASP A 4 -2.03 -17.14 -3.36
C ASP A 4 -3.39 -16.51 -3.67
N PHE A 5 -4.08 -15.98 -2.66
CA PHE A 5 -5.38 -15.32 -2.83
C PHE A 5 -5.27 -14.03 -3.65
N ILE A 6 -4.20 -13.24 -3.43
CA ILE A 6 -3.96 -11.98 -4.15
C ILE A 6 -3.11 -12.18 -5.41
N TYR A 7 -2.72 -13.42 -5.73
CA TYR A 7 -1.81 -13.70 -6.83
C TYR A 7 -2.38 -13.23 -8.17
N ASN A 8 -1.58 -12.41 -8.88
CA ASN A 8 -1.85 -11.87 -10.21
C ASN A 8 -3.16 -11.07 -10.32
N ALA A 9 -3.63 -10.49 -9.22
CA ALA A 9 -4.81 -9.64 -9.22
C ALA A 9 -4.60 -8.39 -10.08
N ASP A 10 -5.62 -8.01 -10.86
CA ASP A 10 -5.62 -6.78 -11.65
C ASP A 10 -5.69 -5.52 -10.76
N LEU A 11 -6.38 -5.62 -9.63
CA LEU A 11 -6.50 -4.59 -8.60
C LEU A 11 -6.60 -5.23 -7.21
N LEU A 12 -5.72 -4.82 -6.30
CA LEU A 12 -5.81 -5.09 -4.87
C LEU A 12 -6.15 -3.80 -4.14
N ILE A 13 -7.23 -3.80 -3.37
CA ILE A 13 -7.57 -2.72 -2.42
C ILE A 13 -7.32 -3.28 -1.03
N ALA A 14 -6.39 -2.69 -0.29
CA ALA A 14 -5.95 -3.23 1.00
C ALA A 14 -5.59 -2.14 2.00
N ASP A 15 -5.65 -2.49 3.29
CA ASP A 15 -5.29 -1.57 4.36
C ASP A 15 -3.77 -1.41 4.47
N GLY A 16 -3.31 -0.17 4.51
CA GLY A 16 -1.91 0.17 4.76
C GLY A 16 -1.89 1.42 5.61
N GLN A 17 -2.17 1.28 6.90
CA GLN A 17 -2.45 2.41 7.77
C GLN A 17 -1.17 3.01 8.38
N TYR A 18 -0.21 2.16 8.72
CA TYR A 18 0.95 2.57 9.52
C TYR A 18 2.23 2.59 8.70
N THR A 19 3.10 3.55 8.99
CA THR A 19 4.47 3.49 8.51
C THR A 19 5.25 2.37 9.19
N GLU A 20 6.40 2.01 8.63
CA GLU A 20 7.29 1.02 9.24
C GLU A 20 7.80 1.46 10.62
N GLU A 21 7.92 2.77 10.83
CA GLU A 21 8.36 3.37 12.10
C GLU A 21 7.24 3.31 13.17
N GLU A 22 5.98 3.46 12.75
CA GLU A 22 4.81 3.41 13.63
C GLU A 22 4.42 1.98 14.00
N TYR A 23 4.56 1.05 13.04
CA TYR A 23 4.05 -0.31 13.14
C TYR A 23 4.46 -1.08 14.41
N PRO A 24 5.73 -1.02 14.92
CA PRO A 24 6.13 -1.71 16.15
C PRO A 24 5.27 -1.33 17.37
N SER A 25 4.80 -0.09 17.43
CA SER A 25 3.95 0.40 18.52
C SER A 25 2.46 0.07 18.33
N LYS A 26 2.09 -0.46 17.17
CA LYS A 26 0.71 -0.73 16.73
C LYS A 26 0.44 -2.21 16.45
N VAL A 27 1.41 -3.09 16.72
CA VAL A 27 1.21 -4.54 16.61
C VAL A 27 0.01 -4.98 17.46
N GLY A 28 -0.90 -5.75 16.84
CA GLY A 28 -2.12 -6.23 17.47
C GLY A 28 -3.34 -5.30 17.35
N TRP A 29 -3.20 -4.12 16.73
CA TRP A 29 -4.32 -3.20 16.51
C TRP A 29 -5.18 -3.58 15.30
N GLY A 30 -4.76 -4.57 14.51
CA GLY A 30 -5.54 -5.11 13.39
C GLY A 30 -5.33 -4.42 12.04
N HIS A 31 -4.28 -3.60 11.91
CA HIS A 31 -3.93 -2.94 10.64
C HIS A 31 -2.50 -3.28 10.20
N SER A 32 -2.27 -3.22 8.90
CA SER A 32 -1.01 -3.55 8.24
C SER A 32 -0.09 -2.34 8.13
N SER A 33 1.21 -2.63 8.05
CA SER A 33 2.23 -1.66 7.62
C SER A 33 2.12 -1.44 6.12
N ILE A 34 2.27 -0.18 5.68
CA ILE A 34 2.35 0.22 4.28
C ILE A 34 3.49 -0.53 3.58
N HIS A 35 4.65 -0.63 4.23
CA HIS A 35 5.83 -1.30 3.66
C HIS A 35 5.56 -2.79 3.41
N LEU A 36 4.99 -3.47 4.41
CA LEU A 36 4.63 -4.89 4.29
C LEU A 36 3.62 -5.11 3.16
N LEU A 37 2.61 -4.25 3.05
CA LEU A 37 1.60 -4.34 2.00
C LEU A 37 2.22 -4.19 0.59
N LEU A 38 3.16 -3.26 0.42
CA LEU A 38 3.87 -3.07 -0.84
C LEU A 38 4.67 -4.33 -1.22
N GLU A 39 5.38 -4.92 -0.26
CA GLU A 39 6.20 -6.11 -0.48
C GLU A 39 5.33 -7.31 -0.89
N ILE A 40 4.26 -7.61 -0.16
CA ILE A 40 3.41 -8.77 -0.43
C ILE A 40 2.64 -8.62 -1.75
N ALA A 41 2.15 -7.43 -2.08
CA ALA A 41 1.44 -7.17 -3.33
C ALA A 41 2.37 -7.38 -4.54
N TYR A 42 3.61 -6.92 -4.42
CA TYR A 42 4.62 -7.14 -5.44
C TYR A 42 4.98 -8.61 -5.60
N GLN A 43 5.26 -9.31 -4.50
CA GLN A 43 5.56 -10.75 -4.53
C GLN A 43 4.43 -11.56 -5.18
N ALA A 44 3.18 -11.14 -4.94
CA ALA A 44 2.00 -11.74 -5.55
C ALA A 44 1.76 -11.32 -7.01
N GLN A 45 2.61 -10.51 -7.63
CA GLN A 45 2.42 -10.00 -9.00
C GLN A 45 1.11 -9.22 -9.20
N VAL A 46 0.66 -8.49 -8.19
CA VAL A 46 -0.47 -7.57 -8.32
C VAL A 46 -0.13 -6.49 -9.33
N LYS A 47 -1.09 -6.16 -10.22
CA LYS A 47 -0.89 -5.14 -11.25
C LYS A 47 -1.14 -3.73 -10.73
N GLN A 48 -2.18 -3.55 -9.91
CA GLN A 48 -2.55 -2.27 -9.32
C GLN A 48 -2.83 -2.44 -7.83
N LEU A 49 -2.25 -1.60 -6.98
CA LEU A 49 -2.46 -1.57 -5.55
C LEU A 49 -3.04 -0.22 -5.11
N ALA A 50 -4.29 -0.26 -4.63
CA ALA A 50 -4.95 0.86 -3.98
C ALA A 50 -4.80 0.74 -2.47
N ILE A 51 -3.96 1.58 -1.86
CA ILE A 51 -3.79 1.59 -0.41
C ILE A 51 -4.95 2.38 0.19
N PHE A 52 -5.68 1.76 1.13
CA PHE A 52 -6.87 2.30 1.77
C PHE A 52 -6.71 2.34 3.29
N HIS A 53 -7.69 2.93 3.98
CA HIS A 53 -7.77 3.00 5.44
C HIS A 53 -6.59 3.76 6.08
N HIS A 54 -6.24 4.91 5.50
CA HIS A 54 -5.21 5.81 6.01
C HIS A 54 -5.49 6.23 7.46
N ASP A 55 -4.44 6.45 8.25
CA ASP A 55 -4.64 6.91 9.63
C ASP A 55 -5.27 8.30 9.61
N PRO A 56 -6.36 8.56 10.36
CA PRO A 56 -6.96 9.90 10.44
C PRO A 56 -6.00 11.01 10.92
N GLN A 57 -4.89 10.64 11.56
CA GLN A 57 -3.85 11.57 11.98
C GLN A 57 -2.83 11.89 10.87
N HIS A 58 -2.82 11.12 9.78
CA HIS A 58 -1.97 11.40 8.63
C HIS A 58 -2.65 12.41 7.71
N SER A 59 -2.00 13.57 7.53
CA SER A 59 -2.44 14.55 6.52
C SER A 59 -2.11 14.09 5.10
N ASP A 60 -2.81 14.61 4.09
CA ASP A 60 -2.50 14.38 2.68
C ASP A 60 -1.02 14.64 2.36
N LYS A 61 -0.46 15.73 2.92
CA LYS A 61 0.95 16.09 2.76
C LYS A 61 1.89 15.01 3.30
N PHE A 62 1.54 14.41 4.43
CA PHE A 62 2.33 13.34 5.02
C PHE A 62 2.34 12.11 4.11
N LEU A 63 1.18 11.72 3.57
CA LEU A 63 1.06 10.59 2.65
C LEU A 63 1.82 10.84 1.34
N ASP A 64 1.78 12.07 0.82
CA ASP A 64 2.56 12.46 -0.37
C ASP A 64 4.08 12.41 -0.10
N GLU A 65 4.54 12.90 1.05
CA GLU A 65 5.95 12.83 1.44
C GLU A 65 6.42 11.39 1.65
N LEU A 66 5.58 10.56 2.27
CA LEU A 66 5.82 9.13 2.43
C LEU A 66 5.94 8.46 1.06
N TRP A 67 4.99 8.74 0.15
CA TRP A 67 5.01 8.22 -1.21
C TRP A 67 6.30 8.61 -1.94
N MET A 68 6.73 9.87 -1.86
CA MET A 68 7.96 10.32 -2.51
C MET A 68 9.21 9.60 -1.98
N LYS A 69 9.28 9.32 -0.68
CA LYS A 69 10.38 8.55 -0.06
C LYS A 69 10.34 7.09 -0.53
N SER A 70 9.20 6.44 -0.38
CA SER A 70 9.02 5.04 -0.77
C SER A 70 9.27 4.85 -2.26
N ARG A 71 8.78 5.74 -3.12
CA ARG A 71 8.96 5.64 -4.59
C ARG A 71 10.44 5.52 -4.97
N SER A 72 11.35 6.17 -4.24
CA SER A 72 12.80 6.07 -4.48
C SER A 72 13.36 4.68 -4.14
N GLU A 73 12.86 4.04 -3.08
CA GLU A 73 13.22 2.67 -2.66
C GLU A 73 12.61 1.60 -3.59
N PHE A 74 11.42 1.86 -4.15
CA PHE A 74 10.70 0.93 -5.03
C PHE A 74 11.06 1.10 -6.53
N HIS A 75 11.90 2.08 -6.92
CA HIS A 75 12.06 2.49 -8.32
C HIS A 75 12.87 1.53 -9.22
N SER A 76 13.67 0.61 -8.65
CA SER A 76 14.50 -0.33 -9.43
C SER A 76 13.76 -1.61 -9.81
N ASP A 77 12.99 -2.20 -8.89
CA ASP A 77 12.43 -3.56 -9.06
C ASP A 77 10.92 -3.58 -9.32
N TYR A 78 10.18 -2.54 -8.91
CA TYR A 78 8.71 -2.56 -8.84
C TYR A 78 7.98 -1.89 -10.02
N LYS A 79 8.69 -1.61 -11.14
CA LYS A 79 8.14 -0.90 -12.32
C LYS A 79 6.88 -1.51 -12.97
N LYS A 80 6.44 -2.69 -12.52
CA LYS A 80 5.31 -3.43 -13.09
C LYS A 80 4.01 -3.33 -12.26
N MET A 81 4.06 -2.75 -11.05
CA MET A 81 2.88 -2.56 -10.21
C MET A 81 2.58 -1.06 -10.12
N ASP A 82 1.37 -0.67 -10.51
CA ASP A 82 0.85 0.67 -10.27
C ASP A 82 0.37 0.76 -8.82
N VAL A 83 0.69 1.84 -8.12
CA VAL A 83 0.38 1.97 -6.69
C VAL A 83 -0.09 3.40 -6.44
N PHE A 84 -1.21 3.51 -5.73
CA PHE A 84 -1.81 4.81 -5.43
C PHE A 84 -2.58 4.80 -4.12
N TRP A 85 -2.73 5.98 -3.54
CA TRP A 85 -3.62 6.21 -2.40
C TRP A 85 -5.08 6.19 -2.88
N ALA A 86 -5.87 5.27 -2.33
CA ALA A 86 -7.32 5.36 -2.45
C ALA A 86 -7.80 6.62 -1.73
N ARG A 87 -8.74 7.33 -2.35
CA ARG A 87 -9.29 8.60 -1.86
C ARG A 87 -10.77 8.70 -2.20
N GLU A 88 -11.49 9.51 -1.43
CA GLU A 88 -12.91 9.77 -1.69
C GLU A 88 -13.14 10.24 -3.13
N GLY A 89 -14.16 9.67 -3.77
CA GLY A 89 -14.53 10.00 -5.16
C GLY A 89 -13.64 9.39 -6.25
N LEU A 90 -12.59 8.63 -5.92
CA LEU A 90 -11.80 7.92 -6.92
C LEU A 90 -12.63 6.84 -7.63
N THR A 91 -12.62 6.85 -8.97
CA THR A 91 -13.23 5.81 -9.81
C THR A 91 -12.17 5.23 -10.73
N LEU A 92 -12.14 3.90 -10.87
CA LEU A 92 -11.21 3.17 -11.72
C LEU A 92 -12.00 2.38 -12.77
N ALA A 93 -11.51 2.38 -14.00
CA ALA A 93 -11.95 1.43 -15.01
C ALA A 93 -11.07 0.17 -14.88
N ILE A 94 -11.70 -0.99 -14.70
CA ILE A 94 -11.04 -2.28 -14.53
C ILE A 94 -11.32 -3.12 -15.76
#